data_AF-A0A7Y0SEC8-F1
#
_entry.id   AF-A0A7Y0SEC8-F1
#
_cell.length_a   1.000
_cell.length_b   1.000
_cell.length_c   1.000
_cell.angle_alpha   90.00
_cell.angle_beta   90.00
_cell.angle_gamma   90.00
#
_symmetry.space_group_name_H-M   'P 1'
#
loop_
_entity.id
_entity.type
_entity.pdbx_description
1 polymer ?
#
loop_
_entity_poly.entity_id
_entity_poly.type
_entity_poly.pdbx_seq_one_letter_code
_entity_poly.pdbx_strand_id
1 'polypeptide(L)' 'MTSTLLAEQSDSPVTPQRVLEDVFGYQEFRDGQQLVIDAAVEGRDSLVILPTGGG' A
#
# COMPACT_ATOMS: atom_id res chain seq x y z
N MET A 1 30.59 19.06 20.61
CA MET A 1 29.29 19.58 20.13
C MET A 1 28.99 18.88 18.82
N THR A 2 28.54 17.63 18.87
CA THR A 2 28.28 16.83 17.65
C THR A 2 26.78 16.83 17.42
N SER A 3 26.35 17.54 16.38
CA SER A 3 24.96 17.66 15.97
C SER A 3 24.47 16.31 15.47
N THR A 4 23.51 15.73 16.19
CA THR A 4 22.72 14.59 15.71
C THR A 4 21.85 15.06 14.55
N LEU A 5 22.13 14.58 13.35
CA LEU A 5 21.21 14.71 12.22
C LEU A 5 19.94 13.92 12.56
N LEU A 6 18.87 14.64 12.88
CA LEU A 6 17.52 14.10 12.89
C LEU A 6 17.22 13.67 11.46
N ALA A 7 17.14 12.36 11.23
CA ALA A 7 16.59 11.83 9.98
C ALA A 7 15.20 12.47 9.80
N GLU A 8 15.01 13.20 8.71
CA GLU A 8 13.70 13.71 8.33
C GLU A 8 12.80 12.51 8.08
N GLN A 9 12.01 12.12 9.09
CA GLN A 9 10.88 11.24 8.86
C GLN A 9 9.92 12.01 7.97
N SER A 10 9.89 11.61 6.70
CA SER A 10 8.92 12.12 5.74
C SER A 10 7.54 11.68 6.21
N ASP A 11 6.77 12.60 6.81
CA ASP A 11 5.40 12.39 7.32
C ASP A 11 4.38 12.28 6.18
N SER A 12 4.78 11.65 5.07
CA SER A 12 3.87 11.42 3.96
C SER A 12 2.86 10.34 4.36
N PRO A 13 1.55 10.57 4.16
CA PRO A 13 0.54 9.58 4.50
C PRO A 13 0.82 8.29 3.74
N VAL A 14 0.82 7.16 4.46
CA VAL A 14 0.96 5.84 3.85
C VAL A 14 -0.30 5.56 3.05
N THR A 15 -0.19 5.61 1.71
CA THR A 15 -1.27 5.25 0.80
C THR A 15 -1.08 3.84 0.26
N PRO A 16 -2.16 3.14 -0.12
CA PRO A 16 -2.06 1.84 -0.80
C PRO A 16 -1.11 1.89 -2.01
N GLN A 17 -1.20 2.92 -2.83
CA GLN A 17 -0.32 3.12 -4.00
C GLN A 17 1.15 3.21 -3.58
N ARG A 18 1.46 3.95 -2.51
CA ARG A 18 2.84 4.09 -2.04
C ARG A 18 3.41 2.76 -1.54
N VAL A 19 2.59 1.97 -0.85
CA VAL A 19 2.98 0.62 -0.40
C VAL A 19 3.18 -0.31 -1.60
N LEU A 20 2.31 -0.24 -2.61
CA LEU A 20 2.44 -1.01 -3.85
C LEU A 20 3.79 -0.75 -4.53
N GLU A 21 4.18 0.52 -4.64
CA GLU A 21 5.43 0.94 -5.27
C GLU A 21 6.66 0.63 -4.41
N ASP A 22 6.69 1.09 -3.17
CA ASP A 22 7.91 1.06 -2.34
C ASP A 22 8.21 -0.32 -1.75
N VAL A 23 7.18 -1.13 -1.48
CA VAL A 23 7.32 -2.44 -0.82
C VAL A 23 7.20 -3.58 -1.81
N PHE A 24 6.20 -3.52 -2.70
CA PHE A 24 5.93 -4.60 -3.65
C PHE A 24 6.58 -4.37 -5.02
N GLY A 25 7.01 -3.16 -5.33
CA GLY A 25 7.70 -2.84 -6.59
C GLY A 25 6.78 -2.80 -7.81
N TYR A 26 5.46 -2.69 -7.63
CA TYR A 26 4.51 -2.55 -8.73
C TYR A 26 4.05 -1.11 -8.89
N GLN A 27 3.83 -0.69 -10.13
CA GLN A 27 3.39 0.68 -10.45
C GLN A 27 1.87 0.82 -10.48
N GLU A 28 1.15 -0.27 -10.77
CA GLU A 28 -0.29 -0.26 -10.95
C GLU A 28 -0.91 -1.51 -10.32
N PHE A 29 -2.09 -1.33 -9.74
CA PHE A 29 -2.92 -2.43 -9.28
C PHE A 29 -3.44 -3.25 -10.44
N ARG A 30 -3.55 -4.56 -10.24
CA ARG A 30 -4.29 -5.42 -11.17
C ARG A 30 -5.79 -5.19 -11.01
N ASP A 31 -6.54 -5.58 -12.03
CA ASP A 31 -7.99 -5.47 -12.07
C ASP A 31 -8.63 -5.99 -10.77
N GLY A 32 -9.42 -5.14 -10.12
CA GLY A 32 -10.14 -5.46 -8.89
C GLY A 32 -9.34 -5.29 -7.58
N GLN A 33 -8.00 -5.22 -7.61
CA GLN A 33 -7.20 -5.11 -6.38
C GLN A 33 -7.48 -3.79 -5.63
N GLN A 34 -7.51 -2.66 -6.35
CA GLN A 34 -7.80 -1.35 -5.74
C GLN A 34 -9.14 -1.37 -4.99
N LEU A 35 -10.19 -1.91 -5.60
CA LEU A 35 -11.53 -2.01 -5.00
C LEU A 35 -11.53 -2.82 -3.69
N VAL A 36 -10.82 -3.95 -3.68
CA VAL A 36 -10.72 -4.82 -2.49
C VAL A 36 -9.93 -4.13 -1.38
N ILE A 37 -8.83 -3.45 -1.74
CA ILE A 37 -7.99 -2.74 -0.77
C ILE A 37 -8.77 -1.58 -0.16
N ASP A 38 -9.48 -0.79 -0.97
CA ASP A 38 -10.31 0.32 -0.49
C ASP A 38 -11.40 -0.18 0.45
N ALA A 39 -12.09 -1.27 0.09
CA ALA A 39 -13.09 -1.88 0.97
C ALA A 39 -12.49 -2.31 2.32
N ALA A 40 -11.32 -2.95 2.32
CA ALA A 40 -10.65 -3.38 3.54
C ALA A 40 -10.18 -2.19 4.41
N VAL A 41 -9.61 -1.14 3.80
CA VAL A 41 -9.18 0.08 4.50
C VAL A 41 -10.37 0.83 5.11
N GLU A 42 -11.53 0.79 4.45
CA GLU A 42 -12.79 1.34 4.97
C GLU A 42 -13.48 0.45 6.01
N GLY A 43 -12.91 -0.73 6.31
CA GLY A 43 -13.47 -1.68 7.28
C GLY A 43 -14.70 -2.45 6.78
N ARG A 44 -14.85 -2.62 5.46
CA ARG A 44 -15.92 -3.38 4.82
C ARG A 44 -15.50 -4.81 4.52
N ASP A 45 -16.38 -5.76 4.80
CA ASP A 45 -16.18 -7.17 4.45
C ASP A 45 -16.15 -7.36 2.93
N SER A 46 -15.31 -8.30 2.46
CA SER A 46 -15.16 -8.62 1.04
C SER A 46 -14.99 -10.12 0.80
N LEU A 47 -15.59 -10.64 -0.26
CA LEU A 47 -15.31 -11.98 -0.82
C LEU A 47 -14.54 -11.80 -2.13
N VAL A 48 -13.32 -12.30 -2.18
CA VAL A 48 -12.40 -12.11 -3.31
C VAL A 48 -12.05 -13.47 -3.90
N ILE A 49 -12.25 -13.63 -5.21
CA ILE A 49 -11.96 -14.87 -5.94
C ILE A 49 -10.89 -14.56 -6.98
N LEU A 50 -9.68 -15.04 -6.76
CA LEU A 50 -8.53 -14.85 -7.65
C LEU A 50 -7.84 -16.19 -7.92
N PRO A 51 -7.22 -16.37 -9.10
CA PRO A 51 -6.36 -17.52 -9.33
C PRO A 51 -5.13 -17.47 -8.41
N THR A 52 -4.51 -18.63 -8.17
CA THR A 52 -3.23 -18.68 -7.43
C THR A 52 -2.18 -17.79 -8.09
N GLY A 53 -1.54 -16.90 -7.31
CA GLY A 53 -0.60 -15.91 -7.83
C GLY A 53 -1.25 -14.70 -8.50
N GLY A 54 -2.58 -14.56 -8.41
CA GLY A 54 -3.34 -13.42 -8.91
C GLY A 54 -2.98 -12.10 -8.24
N GLY A 55 -2.42 -12.17 -7.02
CA GLY A 55 -2.27 -11.02 -6.13
C GLY A 55 -3.57 -10.81 -5.41
#